data_AF-A0A374V0V4-F1
#
_entry.id   AF-A0A374V0V4-F1
#
_cell.length_a   1.000
_cell.length_b   1.000
_cell.length_c   1.000
_cell.angle_alpha   90.00
_cell.angle_beta   90.00
_cell.angle_gamma   90.00
#
_symmetry.space_group_name_H-M   'P 1'
#
loop_
_entity.id
_entity.type
_entity.pdbx_description
1 polymer ?
#
loop_
_entity_poly.entity_id
_entity_poly.type
_entity_poly.pdbx_seq_one_letter_code
_entity_poly.pdbx_strand_id
1 'polypeptide(L)'
;MKAALLILGRGIGQVMFQNNALSGLLMLAGLFLNSWQMALLAIAGNVVSTLAAYFSGYNREDIRNGLYGFNGTLVGIAIGVFMPVTVVSLLLLVVGSCLSAWIARLFSLQRLVSGFTAPFIVSVWILLAVCSWMTPSLLLPSGDAVAVQTLSFLQAFCLNIGQVMFQGNTVLSGLFFLLGIMVNSRINGFYTILGALLPIPFALLLGMDYAALNAGLMGYNGVLCAIALGDKTWRGGVWAVVAVLLSVLFQIGGMEWGITTLTAPFVVAVWIVSGLQKLDKKSGYRN
;
A
#
# COMPACT_ATOMS: atom_id res chain seq x y z
N MET A 1 -11.63 -22.91 -11.78
CA MET A 1 -10.59 -22.76 -10.73
C MET A 1 -9.35 -22.00 -11.20
N LYS A 2 -8.63 -22.41 -12.26
CA LYS A 2 -7.38 -21.75 -12.70
C LYS A 2 -7.51 -20.23 -12.93
N ALA A 3 -8.58 -19.78 -13.59
CA ALA A 3 -8.78 -18.35 -13.85
C ALA A 3 -8.97 -17.51 -12.57
N ALA A 4 -9.72 -18.02 -11.59
CA ALA A 4 -9.96 -17.31 -10.33
C ALA A 4 -8.67 -17.13 -9.53
N LEU A 5 -7.80 -18.16 -9.49
CA LEU A 5 -6.50 -18.08 -8.83
C LEU A 5 -5.58 -17.04 -9.47
N LEU A 6 -5.59 -16.94 -10.81
CA LEU A 6 -4.81 -15.93 -11.54
C LEU A 6 -5.31 -14.52 -11.25
N ILE A 7 -6.63 -14.32 -11.18
CA ILE A 7 -7.24 -13.02 -10.85
C ILE A 7 -6.87 -12.61 -9.43
N LEU A 8 -7.02 -13.52 -8.46
CA LEU A 8 -6.67 -13.28 -7.07
C LEU A 8 -5.18 -12.95 -6.92
N GLY A 9 -4.31 -13.77 -7.51
CA GLY A 9 -2.86 -13.55 -7.48
C GLY A 9 -2.48 -12.20 -8.09
N ARG A 10 -3.05 -11.84 -9.25
CA ARG A 10 -2.84 -10.50 -9.83
C ARG A 10 -3.36 -9.41 -8.91
N GLY A 11 -4.53 -9.58 -8.31
CA GLY A 11 -5.09 -8.61 -7.35
C GLY A 11 -4.16 -8.36 -6.16
N ILE A 12 -3.54 -9.39 -5.60
CA ILE A 12 -2.55 -9.21 -4.52
C ILE A 12 -1.28 -8.53 -5.07
N GLY A 13 -0.79 -8.96 -6.23
CA GLY A 13 0.39 -8.36 -6.87
C GLY A 13 0.23 -6.87 -7.20
N GLN A 14 -0.99 -6.46 -7.59
CA GLN A 14 -1.32 -5.09 -7.97
C GLN A 14 -1.22 -4.09 -6.82
N VAL A 15 -1.23 -4.54 -5.55
CA VAL A 15 -0.96 -3.66 -4.40
C VAL A 15 0.39 -2.96 -4.56
N MET A 16 1.37 -3.65 -5.14
CA MET A 16 2.70 -3.13 -5.45
C MET A 16 2.91 -2.96 -6.96
N PHE A 17 1.86 -2.76 -7.76
CA PHE A 17 1.92 -2.58 -9.21
C PHE A 17 2.40 -3.79 -10.03
N GLN A 18 2.27 -5.00 -9.48
CA GLN A 18 2.69 -6.22 -10.19
C GLN A 18 1.47 -6.94 -10.77
N ASN A 19 1.17 -6.72 -12.06
CA ASN A 19 0.16 -7.48 -12.80
C ASN A 19 0.65 -8.92 -13.13
N ASN A 20 1.03 -9.68 -12.11
CA ASN A 20 1.60 -11.01 -12.23
C ASN A 20 1.13 -11.90 -11.07
N ALA A 21 0.51 -13.02 -11.41
CA ALA A 21 -0.07 -13.92 -10.41
C ALA A 21 0.99 -14.57 -9.53
N LEU A 22 2.17 -14.93 -10.08
CA LEU A 22 3.26 -15.49 -9.30
C LEU A 22 3.83 -14.48 -8.31
N SER A 23 3.96 -13.21 -8.72
CA SER A 23 4.34 -12.11 -7.82
C SER A 23 3.38 -12.01 -6.64
N GLY A 24 2.08 -12.01 -6.90
CA GLY A 24 1.08 -11.96 -5.83
C GLY A 24 1.03 -13.22 -4.96
N LEU A 25 1.34 -14.40 -5.51
CA LEU A 25 1.47 -15.62 -4.71
C LEU A 25 2.69 -15.59 -3.79
N LEU A 26 3.83 -15.04 -4.25
CA LEU A 26 5.00 -14.83 -3.41
C LEU A 26 4.71 -13.79 -2.31
N MET A 27 3.99 -12.72 -2.63
CA MET A 27 3.52 -11.75 -1.62
C MET A 27 2.57 -12.42 -0.62
N LEU A 28 1.63 -13.24 -1.09
CA LEU A 28 0.74 -13.98 -0.22
C LEU A 28 1.49 -14.95 0.70
N ALA A 29 2.54 -15.62 0.21
CA ALA A 29 3.42 -16.42 1.05
C ALA A 29 4.12 -15.56 2.13
N GLY A 30 4.58 -14.37 1.76
CA GLY A 30 5.10 -13.39 2.71
C GLY A 30 4.09 -12.98 3.79
N LEU A 31 2.79 -12.85 3.45
CA LEU A 31 1.72 -12.62 4.42
C LEU A 31 1.57 -13.82 5.38
N PHE A 32 1.53 -15.05 4.85
CA PHE A 32 1.41 -16.26 5.67
C PHE A 32 2.57 -16.45 6.66
N LEU A 33 3.80 -16.09 6.26
CA LEU A 33 4.98 -16.15 7.12
C LEU A 33 4.91 -15.18 8.30
N ASN A 34 4.14 -14.10 8.18
CA ASN A 34 3.89 -13.15 9.27
C ASN A 34 2.66 -13.54 10.10
N SER A 35 1.53 -13.79 9.42
CA SER A 35 0.27 -14.19 10.04
C SER A 35 -0.64 -14.86 9.03
N TRP A 36 -1.03 -16.11 9.32
CA TRP A 36 -2.01 -16.82 8.51
C TRP A 36 -3.38 -16.12 8.52
N GLN A 37 -3.77 -15.48 9.63
CA GLN A 37 -5.01 -14.70 9.71
C GLN A 37 -4.99 -13.52 8.74
N MET A 38 -3.89 -12.74 8.72
CA MET A 38 -3.75 -11.61 7.80
C MET A 38 -3.81 -12.05 6.33
N ALA A 39 -3.18 -13.18 6.00
CA ALA A 39 -3.23 -13.76 4.67
C ALA A 39 -4.67 -14.16 4.26
N LEU A 40 -5.45 -14.76 5.16
CA LEU A 40 -6.85 -15.10 4.91
C LEU A 40 -7.74 -13.86 4.74
N LEU A 41 -7.54 -12.83 5.57
CA LEU A 41 -8.29 -11.57 5.46
C LEU A 41 -7.95 -10.83 4.16
N ALA A 42 -6.68 -10.84 3.76
CA ALA A 42 -6.22 -10.31 2.47
C ALA A 42 -6.94 -11.00 1.29
N ILE A 43 -7.01 -12.34 1.31
CA ILE A 43 -7.74 -13.15 0.33
C ILE A 43 -9.23 -12.77 0.34
N ALA A 44 -9.85 -12.73 1.52
CA ALA A 44 -11.28 -12.43 1.65
C ALA A 44 -11.63 -11.05 1.09
N GLY A 45 -10.87 -10.02 1.47
CA GLY A 45 -11.10 -8.65 0.99
C GLY A 45 -10.89 -8.53 -0.52
N ASN A 46 -9.86 -9.20 -1.07
CA ASN A 46 -9.63 -9.27 -2.51
C ASN A 46 -10.82 -9.89 -3.26
N VAL A 47 -11.30 -11.06 -2.78
CA VAL A 47 -12.44 -11.76 -3.37
C VAL A 47 -13.69 -10.90 -3.32
N VAL A 48 -14.01 -10.31 -2.16
CA VAL A 48 -15.21 -9.47 -2.00
C VAL A 48 -15.17 -8.26 -2.92
N SER A 49 -14.06 -7.53 -2.95
CA SER A 49 -13.92 -6.33 -3.80
C SER A 49 -13.99 -6.68 -5.30
N THR A 50 -13.38 -7.79 -5.69
CA THR A 50 -13.45 -8.33 -7.06
C THR A 50 -14.89 -8.72 -7.44
N LEU A 51 -15.62 -9.38 -6.55
CA LEU A 51 -17.03 -9.74 -6.76
C LEU A 51 -17.93 -8.50 -6.81
N ALA A 52 -17.70 -7.52 -5.93
CA ALA A 52 -18.43 -6.26 -5.94
C ALA A 52 -18.27 -5.54 -7.29
N ALA A 53 -17.06 -5.47 -7.82
CA ALA A 53 -16.78 -4.95 -9.17
C ALA A 53 -17.46 -5.79 -10.26
N TYR A 54 -17.40 -7.12 -10.14
CA TYR A 54 -18.03 -8.04 -11.10
C TYR A 54 -19.55 -7.84 -11.19
N PHE A 55 -20.24 -7.79 -10.05
CA PHE A 55 -21.70 -7.62 -9.98
C PHE A 55 -22.13 -6.19 -10.32
N SER A 56 -21.26 -5.21 -10.09
CA SER A 56 -21.50 -3.80 -10.45
C SER A 56 -21.25 -3.49 -11.95
N GLY A 57 -20.93 -4.52 -12.75
CA GLY A 57 -20.78 -4.40 -14.20
C GLY A 57 -19.47 -3.75 -14.66
N TYR A 58 -18.39 -3.85 -13.88
CA TYR A 58 -17.12 -3.22 -14.24
C TYR A 58 -16.43 -3.96 -15.39
N ASN A 59 -15.45 -3.28 -16.01
CA ASN A 59 -14.71 -3.84 -17.14
C ASN A 59 -14.09 -5.20 -16.77
N ARG A 60 -14.40 -6.22 -17.57
CA ARG A 60 -13.98 -7.62 -17.32
C ARG A 60 -12.47 -7.82 -17.48
N GLU A 61 -11.82 -7.05 -18.35
CA GLU A 61 -10.37 -7.09 -18.54
C GLU A 61 -9.64 -6.51 -17.34
N ASP A 62 -10.10 -5.38 -16.82
CA ASP A 62 -9.55 -4.77 -15.61
C ASP A 62 -9.69 -5.70 -14.39
N ILE A 63 -10.84 -6.38 -14.27
CA ILE A 63 -11.03 -7.45 -13.27
C ILE A 63 -10.02 -8.59 -13.50
N ARG A 64 -9.84 -9.05 -14.74
CA ARG A 64 -8.88 -10.12 -15.08
C ARG A 64 -7.43 -9.75 -14.79
N ASN A 65 -7.11 -8.46 -14.82
CA ASN A 65 -5.83 -7.87 -14.47
C ASN A 65 -5.69 -7.54 -12.97
N GLY A 66 -6.70 -7.86 -12.15
CA GLY A 66 -6.65 -7.69 -10.69
C GLY A 66 -6.84 -6.25 -10.19
N LEU A 67 -7.21 -5.30 -11.06
CA LEU A 67 -7.30 -3.88 -10.72
C LEU A 67 -8.40 -3.55 -9.70
N TYR A 68 -9.34 -4.46 -9.47
CA TYR A 68 -10.41 -4.31 -8.48
C TYR A 68 -10.25 -5.23 -7.26
N GLY A 69 -9.15 -5.98 -7.14
CA GLY A 69 -8.88 -6.84 -5.99
C GLY A 69 -7.91 -6.23 -4.96
N PHE A 70 -6.99 -5.38 -5.41
CA PHE A 70 -5.88 -4.93 -4.56
C PHE A 70 -6.31 -3.98 -3.44
N ASN A 71 -7.23 -3.05 -3.69
CA ASN A 71 -7.77 -2.18 -2.65
C ASN A 71 -8.51 -2.99 -1.58
N GLY A 72 -9.33 -3.97 -1.98
CA GLY A 72 -9.96 -4.92 -1.07
C GLY A 72 -8.96 -5.76 -0.26
N THR A 73 -7.84 -6.15 -0.88
CA THR A 73 -6.75 -6.86 -0.18
C THR A 73 -6.25 -6.03 1.01
N LEU A 74 -5.96 -4.75 0.78
CA LEU A 74 -5.50 -3.84 1.83
C LEU A 74 -6.58 -3.56 2.88
N VAL A 75 -7.86 -3.44 2.49
CA VAL A 75 -8.97 -3.32 3.45
C VAL A 75 -9.04 -4.53 4.37
N GLY A 76 -8.95 -5.75 3.81
CA GLY A 76 -9.00 -6.98 4.60
C GLY A 76 -7.86 -7.05 5.62
N ILE A 77 -6.64 -6.72 5.21
CA ILE A 77 -5.49 -6.66 6.11
C ILE A 77 -5.71 -5.59 7.19
N ALA A 78 -6.14 -4.38 6.80
CA ALA A 78 -6.38 -3.29 7.75
C ALA A 78 -7.40 -3.66 8.83
N ILE A 79 -8.47 -4.39 8.49
CA ILE A 79 -9.40 -4.92 9.48
C ILE A 79 -8.69 -5.81 10.50
N GLY A 80 -7.83 -6.72 10.05
CA GLY A 80 -7.07 -7.59 10.97
C GLY A 80 -6.05 -6.84 11.83
N VAL A 81 -5.54 -5.70 11.33
CA VAL A 81 -4.59 -4.84 12.05
C VAL A 81 -5.28 -4.00 13.12
N PHE A 82 -6.44 -3.43 12.80
CA PHE A 82 -7.11 -2.46 13.68
C PHE A 82 -8.22 -3.07 14.53
N MET A 83 -8.65 -4.31 14.27
CA MET A 83 -9.78 -4.94 14.95
C MET A 83 -9.50 -6.42 15.25
N PRO A 84 -10.02 -6.97 16.36
CA PRO A 84 -9.99 -8.41 16.57
C PRO A 84 -10.85 -9.12 15.53
N VAL A 85 -10.50 -10.35 15.18
CA VAL A 85 -11.28 -11.18 14.24
C VAL A 85 -12.56 -11.65 14.93
N THR A 86 -13.67 -11.00 14.58
CA THR A 86 -15.02 -11.25 15.12
C THR A 86 -16.02 -11.23 13.96
N VAL A 87 -17.25 -11.68 14.19
CA VAL A 87 -18.31 -11.60 13.17
C VAL A 87 -18.52 -10.15 12.70
N VAL A 88 -18.49 -9.18 13.62
CA VAL A 88 -18.68 -7.76 13.29
C VAL A 88 -17.54 -7.24 12.41
N SER A 89 -16.28 -7.51 12.76
CA SER A 89 -15.16 -7.06 11.93
C SER A 89 -15.11 -7.74 10.56
N LEU A 90 -15.55 -9.00 10.44
CA LEU A 90 -15.71 -9.67 9.15
C LEU A 90 -16.83 -9.06 8.29
N LEU A 91 -17.94 -8.62 8.90
CA LEU A 91 -18.98 -7.86 8.17
C LEU A 91 -18.45 -6.50 7.70
N LEU A 92 -17.67 -5.79 8.54
CA LEU A 92 -17.01 -4.55 8.15
C LEU A 92 -15.98 -4.75 7.04
N LEU A 93 -15.25 -5.88 7.03
CA LEU A 93 -14.38 -6.27 5.92
C LEU A 93 -15.16 -6.35 4.62
N VAL A 94 -16.33 -6.99 4.63
CA VAL A 94 -17.19 -7.10 3.43
C VAL A 94 -17.62 -5.72 2.97
N VAL A 95 -18.16 -4.89 3.88
CA VAL A 95 -18.62 -3.53 3.58
C VAL A 95 -17.49 -2.66 3.04
N GLY A 96 -16.34 -2.63 3.71
CA GLY A 96 -15.17 -1.86 3.28
C GLY A 96 -14.61 -2.33 1.94
N SER A 97 -14.57 -3.63 1.71
CA SER A 97 -14.06 -4.18 0.45
C SER A 97 -14.97 -3.79 -0.73
N CYS A 98 -16.29 -3.82 -0.54
CA CYS A 98 -17.26 -3.30 -1.51
C CYS A 98 -17.11 -1.79 -1.71
N LEU A 99 -17.01 -1.02 -0.63
CA LEU A 99 -16.84 0.42 -0.66
C LEU A 99 -15.58 0.83 -1.43
N SER A 100 -14.46 0.14 -1.20
CA SER A 100 -13.21 0.38 -1.94
C SER A 100 -13.37 0.11 -3.44
N ALA A 101 -14.14 -0.89 -3.87
CA ALA A 101 -14.43 -1.13 -5.29
C ALA A 101 -15.26 0.02 -5.88
N TRP A 102 -16.28 0.48 -5.16
CA TRP A 102 -17.14 1.57 -5.60
C TRP A 102 -16.42 2.92 -5.70
N ILE A 103 -15.56 3.22 -4.72
CA ILE A 103 -14.69 4.42 -4.78
C ILE A 103 -13.72 4.29 -5.96
N ALA A 104 -13.17 3.09 -6.23
CA ALA A 104 -12.31 2.89 -7.41
C ALA A 104 -13.03 3.20 -8.73
N ARG A 105 -14.34 2.93 -8.83
CA ARG A 105 -15.15 3.37 -9.99
C ARG A 105 -15.27 4.88 -10.09
N LEU A 106 -15.40 5.60 -8.98
CA LEU A 106 -15.44 7.07 -9.03
C LEU A 106 -14.14 7.62 -9.63
N PHE A 107 -12.99 7.05 -9.24
CA PHE A 107 -11.69 7.41 -9.84
C PHE A 107 -11.61 7.07 -11.33
N SER A 108 -12.15 5.93 -11.77
CA SER A 108 -12.15 5.57 -13.19
C SER A 108 -13.07 6.45 -14.04
N LEU A 109 -14.14 7.00 -13.45
CA LEU A 109 -15.07 7.90 -14.12
C LEU A 109 -14.52 9.33 -14.27
N GLN A 110 -13.83 9.87 -13.27
CA GLN A 110 -13.32 11.26 -13.31
C GLN A 110 -12.09 11.46 -14.22
N ARG A 111 -11.27 10.43 -14.44
CA ARG A 111 -10.14 10.40 -15.41
C ARG A 111 -9.03 11.47 -15.28
N LEU A 112 -9.04 12.32 -14.26
CA LEU A 112 -8.02 13.35 -13.98
C LEU A 112 -6.75 12.75 -13.36
N VAL A 113 -6.94 11.84 -12.39
CA VAL A 113 -5.88 11.17 -11.63
C VAL A 113 -6.16 9.69 -11.45
N SER A 114 -5.11 8.86 -11.43
CA SER A 114 -5.24 7.44 -11.10
C SER A 114 -5.61 7.27 -9.63
N GLY A 115 -6.50 6.32 -9.34
CA GLY A 115 -6.97 6.05 -7.98
C GLY A 115 -5.90 5.47 -7.06
N PHE A 116 -4.91 4.74 -7.59
CA PHE A 116 -3.91 4.04 -6.78
C PHE A 116 -4.57 3.31 -5.59
N THR A 117 -4.06 3.50 -4.37
CA THR A 117 -4.63 2.98 -3.13
C THR A 117 -5.59 3.95 -2.43
N ALA A 118 -5.95 5.08 -3.06
CA ALA A 118 -6.94 6.03 -2.52
C ALA A 118 -8.28 5.38 -2.18
N PRO A 119 -8.83 4.45 -3.00
CA PRO A 119 -10.06 3.76 -2.65
C PRO A 119 -9.98 2.95 -1.35
N PHE A 120 -8.84 2.29 -1.11
CA PHE A 120 -8.55 1.63 0.16
C PHE A 120 -8.48 2.64 1.31
N ILE A 121 -7.70 3.72 1.16
CA ILE A 121 -7.49 4.73 2.21
C ILE A 121 -8.82 5.33 2.67
N VAL A 122 -9.62 5.83 1.71
CA VAL A 122 -10.91 6.46 2.01
C VAL A 122 -11.86 5.45 2.65
N SER A 123 -11.88 4.21 2.15
CA SER A 123 -12.72 3.17 2.74
C SER A 123 -12.34 2.85 4.19
N VAL A 124 -11.04 2.71 4.51
CA VAL A 124 -10.59 2.41 5.87
C VAL A 124 -10.76 3.61 6.79
N TRP A 125 -10.50 4.84 6.33
CA TRP A 125 -10.77 6.04 7.13
C TRP A 125 -12.25 6.17 7.51
N ILE A 126 -13.17 5.90 6.59
CA ILE A 126 -14.61 5.86 6.90
C ILE A 126 -14.90 4.80 7.96
N LEU A 127 -14.38 3.57 7.79
CA LEU A 127 -14.60 2.50 8.77
C LEU A 127 -14.04 2.84 10.16
N LEU A 128 -12.81 3.35 10.23
CA LEU A 128 -12.18 3.75 11.49
C LEU A 128 -12.93 4.91 12.15
N ALA A 129 -13.38 5.91 11.39
CA ALA A 129 -14.17 7.01 11.92
C ALA A 129 -15.52 6.52 12.48
N VAL A 130 -16.23 5.67 11.74
CA VAL A 130 -17.50 5.06 12.19
C VAL A 130 -17.29 4.23 13.45
N CYS A 131 -16.26 3.38 13.50
CA CYS A 131 -15.97 2.55 14.67
C CYS A 131 -15.55 3.41 15.87
N SER A 132 -14.73 4.45 15.67
CA SER A 132 -14.31 5.36 16.74
C SER A 132 -15.48 6.13 17.35
N TRP A 133 -16.54 6.39 16.56
CA TRP A 133 -17.72 7.11 17.04
C TRP A 133 -18.79 6.16 17.64
N MET A 134 -19.04 5.01 17.02
CA MET A 134 -20.17 4.14 17.38
C MET A 134 -19.77 2.95 18.26
N THR A 135 -18.60 2.36 18.01
CA THR A 135 -18.15 1.11 18.66
C THR A 135 -16.64 1.15 18.98
N PRO A 136 -16.18 2.06 19.86
CA PRO A 136 -14.74 2.23 20.11
C PRO A 136 -14.07 0.95 20.63
N SER A 137 -14.82 0.11 21.35
CA SER A 137 -14.36 -1.18 21.89
C SER A 137 -13.98 -2.21 20.82
N LEU A 138 -14.35 -2.00 19.55
CA LEU A 138 -13.95 -2.85 18.45
C LEU A 138 -12.52 -2.52 17.94
N LEU A 139 -12.01 -1.32 18.25
CA LEU A 139 -10.69 -0.90 17.82
C LEU A 139 -9.63 -1.40 18.78
N LEU A 140 -8.59 -2.03 18.23
CA LEU A 140 -7.42 -2.42 19.00
C LEU A 140 -6.65 -1.17 19.44
N PRO A 141 -6.21 -1.09 20.70
CA PRO A 141 -5.40 0.01 21.17
C PRO A 141 -4.07 0.05 20.42
N SER A 142 -3.54 1.25 20.19
CA SER A 142 -2.16 1.44 19.77
C SER A 142 -1.25 0.84 20.86
N GLY A 143 -0.35 -0.05 20.48
CA GLY A 143 0.66 -0.55 21.41
C GLY A 143 1.61 0.58 21.83
N ASP A 144 2.09 0.54 23.07
CA ASP A 144 3.09 1.50 23.55
C ASP A 144 4.38 1.38 22.74
N ALA A 145 4.91 2.53 22.31
CA ALA A 145 6.19 2.57 21.63
C ALA A 145 7.30 2.23 22.63
N VAL A 146 7.89 1.04 22.49
CA VAL A 146 9.09 0.68 23.26
C VAL A 146 10.27 1.46 22.68
N ALA A 147 10.96 2.21 23.54
CA ALA A 147 12.15 2.94 23.14
C ALA A 147 13.22 1.96 22.62
N VAL A 148 13.60 2.11 21.35
CA VAL A 148 14.66 1.31 20.73
C VAL A 148 15.91 2.18 20.61
N GLN A 149 17.03 1.69 21.16
CA GLN A 149 18.28 2.47 21.24
C GLN A 149 19.17 2.35 20.00
N THR A 150 18.91 1.39 19.11
CA THR A 150 19.77 1.11 17.95
C THR A 150 18.98 0.92 16.66
N LEU A 151 19.51 1.42 15.55
CA LEU A 151 18.99 1.16 14.22
C LEU A 151 19.39 -0.25 13.75
N SER A 152 18.40 -1.07 13.40
CA SER A 152 18.59 -2.37 12.76
C SER A 152 18.35 -2.23 11.26
N PHE A 153 19.43 -2.00 10.50
CA PHE A 153 19.34 -1.69 9.06
C PHE A 153 18.58 -2.75 8.26
N LEU A 154 18.87 -4.03 8.46
CA LEU A 154 18.20 -5.11 7.75
C LEU A 154 16.70 -5.14 8.08
N GLN A 155 16.35 -4.95 9.35
CA GLN A 155 14.96 -4.91 9.79
C GLN A 155 14.23 -3.70 9.21
N ALA A 156 14.77 -2.50 9.36
CA ALA A 156 14.18 -1.28 8.81
C ALA A 156 13.98 -1.39 7.28
N PHE A 157 14.98 -1.89 6.55
CA PHE A 157 14.87 -2.14 5.11
C PHE A 157 13.75 -3.12 4.77
N CYS A 158 13.73 -4.31 5.38
CA CYS A 158 12.73 -5.32 5.09
C CYS A 158 11.32 -4.89 5.50
N LEU A 159 11.18 -4.23 6.66
CA LEU A 159 9.89 -3.77 7.16
C LEU A 159 9.38 -2.54 6.41
N ASN A 160 10.25 -1.67 5.86
CA ASN A 160 9.83 -0.65 4.91
C ASN A 160 9.10 -1.26 3.69
N ILE A 161 9.53 -2.43 3.22
CA ILE A 161 8.86 -3.15 2.14
C ILE A 161 7.60 -3.86 2.64
N GLY A 162 7.70 -4.57 3.77
CA GLY A 162 6.60 -5.34 4.37
C GLY A 162 5.39 -4.47 4.78
N GLN A 163 5.65 -3.27 5.29
CA GLN A 163 4.62 -2.36 5.78
C GLN A 163 3.69 -1.82 4.69
N VAL A 164 4.06 -1.95 3.40
CA VAL A 164 3.14 -1.65 2.29
C VAL A 164 1.85 -2.47 2.40
N MET A 165 1.93 -3.69 2.94
CA MET A 165 0.78 -4.53 3.28
C MET A 165 0.67 -4.76 4.80
N PHE A 166 1.09 -3.82 5.65
CA PHE A 166 1.04 -3.93 7.13
C PHE A 166 1.85 -5.08 7.75
N GLN A 167 2.88 -5.58 7.09
CA GLN A 167 3.70 -6.67 7.62
C GLN A 167 4.89 -6.13 8.41
N GLY A 168 4.63 -5.72 9.65
CA GLY A 168 5.59 -5.09 10.55
C GLY A 168 6.35 -6.01 11.51
N ASN A 169 6.07 -7.32 11.53
CA ASN A 169 6.62 -8.22 12.57
C ASN A 169 7.69 -9.20 12.07
N THR A 170 7.90 -9.33 10.76
CA THR A 170 8.91 -10.25 10.21
C THR A 170 9.60 -9.67 8.98
N VAL A 171 10.94 -9.82 8.96
CA VAL A 171 11.76 -9.44 7.81
C VAL A 171 11.45 -10.30 6.57
N LEU A 172 10.94 -11.51 6.78
CA LEU A 172 10.65 -12.45 5.70
C LEU A 172 9.58 -11.93 4.74
N SER A 173 8.56 -11.24 5.23
CA SER A 173 7.52 -10.66 4.36
C SER A 173 8.12 -9.68 3.38
N GLY A 174 8.98 -8.77 3.85
CA GLY A 174 9.69 -7.82 2.98
C GLY A 174 10.54 -8.51 1.91
N LEU A 175 11.27 -9.57 2.27
CA LEU A 175 12.07 -10.35 1.33
C LEU A 175 11.20 -11.04 0.27
N PHE A 176 10.10 -11.69 0.68
CA PHE A 176 9.17 -12.33 -0.25
C PHE A 176 8.46 -11.33 -1.16
N PHE A 177 8.14 -10.14 -0.65
CA PHE A 177 7.54 -9.06 -1.44
C PHE A 177 8.54 -8.56 -2.49
N LEU A 178 9.80 -8.31 -2.10
CA LEU A 178 10.86 -7.93 -3.02
C LEU A 178 11.10 -9.00 -4.10
N LEU A 179 11.16 -10.27 -3.71
CA LEU A 179 11.26 -11.39 -4.66
C LEU A 179 10.08 -11.42 -5.62
N GLY A 180 8.85 -11.25 -5.11
CA GLY A 180 7.64 -11.15 -5.92
C GLY A 180 7.71 -10.03 -6.95
N ILE A 181 8.19 -8.84 -6.56
CA ILE A 181 8.39 -7.71 -7.47
C ILE A 181 9.46 -8.03 -8.52
N MET A 182 10.61 -8.58 -8.11
CA MET A 182 11.73 -8.89 -9.01
C MET A 182 11.38 -9.98 -10.05
N VAL A 183 10.48 -10.91 -9.71
CA VAL A 183 9.95 -11.92 -10.65
C VAL A 183 9.21 -11.25 -11.82
N ASN A 184 8.50 -10.16 -11.58
CA ASN A 184 7.76 -9.47 -12.63
C ASN A 184 8.58 -8.36 -13.30
N SER A 185 9.38 -7.60 -12.54
CA SER A 185 10.17 -6.49 -13.07
C SER A 185 11.40 -6.20 -12.20
N ARG A 186 12.59 -6.34 -12.80
CA ARG A 186 13.87 -5.95 -12.17
C ARG A 186 13.96 -4.44 -11.93
N ILE A 187 13.35 -3.63 -12.78
CA ILE A 187 13.32 -2.17 -12.62
C ILE A 187 12.47 -1.81 -11.39
N ASN A 188 11.29 -2.43 -11.24
CA ASN A 188 10.47 -2.23 -10.06
C ASN A 188 11.23 -2.69 -8.80
N GLY A 189 11.95 -3.82 -8.87
CA GLY A 189 12.80 -4.30 -7.77
C GLY A 189 13.88 -3.29 -7.36
N PHE A 190 14.56 -2.66 -8.33
CA PHE A 190 15.51 -1.57 -8.06
C PHE A 190 14.83 -0.40 -7.34
N TYR A 191 13.67 0.05 -7.83
CA TYR A 191 12.93 1.15 -7.21
C TYR A 191 12.35 0.78 -5.84
N THR A 192 11.99 -0.49 -5.60
CA THR A 192 11.65 -0.98 -4.26
C THR A 192 12.82 -0.81 -3.31
N ILE A 193 14.03 -1.19 -3.72
CA ILE A 193 15.23 -1.04 -2.90
C ILE A 193 15.51 0.44 -2.63
N LEU A 194 15.44 1.30 -3.66
CA LEU A 194 15.63 2.74 -3.52
C LEU A 194 14.58 3.34 -2.55
N GLY A 195 13.30 3.03 -2.75
CA GLY A 195 12.20 3.53 -1.93
C GLY A 195 12.22 2.99 -0.50
N ALA A 196 12.87 1.85 -0.23
CA ALA A 196 13.05 1.30 1.11
C ALA A 196 14.30 1.82 1.82
N LEU A 197 15.37 2.15 1.08
CA LEU A 197 16.63 2.62 1.66
C LEU A 197 16.69 4.15 1.82
N LEU A 198 16.24 4.91 0.82
CA LEU A 198 16.34 6.38 0.82
C LEU A 198 15.61 7.06 2.00
N PRO A 199 14.42 6.58 2.44
CA PRO A 199 13.74 7.15 3.59
C PRO A 199 14.50 7.03 4.91
N ILE A 200 15.38 6.04 5.07
CA ILE A 200 16.10 5.80 6.33
C ILE A 200 17.00 7.00 6.69
N PRO A 201 18.02 7.38 5.88
CA PRO A 201 18.85 8.53 6.18
C PRO A 201 18.04 9.84 6.18
N PHE A 202 17.03 9.97 5.32
CA PHE A 202 16.22 11.19 5.27
C PHE A 202 15.40 11.41 6.55
N ALA A 203 14.75 10.37 7.06
CA ALA A 203 14.00 10.45 8.31
C ALA A 203 14.92 10.64 9.53
N LEU A 204 16.13 10.06 9.52
CA LEU A 204 17.15 10.34 10.55
C LEU A 204 17.57 11.81 10.57
N LEU A 205 17.77 12.42 9.39
CA LEU A 205 18.08 13.85 9.29
C LEU A 205 16.96 14.74 9.81
N LEU A 206 15.72 14.26 9.75
CA LEU A 206 14.53 14.92 10.29
C LEU A 206 14.26 14.60 11.76
N GLY A 207 15.14 13.83 12.42
CA GLY A 207 15.04 13.55 13.86
C GLY A 207 14.09 12.41 14.24
N MET A 208 13.66 11.58 13.29
CA MET A 208 12.80 10.42 13.60
C MET A 208 13.55 9.38 14.44
N ASP A 209 12.86 8.81 15.42
CA ASP A 209 13.43 7.80 16.30
C ASP A 209 13.69 6.45 15.59
N TYR A 210 14.52 5.62 16.23
CA TYR A 210 14.85 4.30 15.72
C TYR A 210 13.68 3.32 15.81
N ALA A 211 12.69 3.56 16.67
CA ALA A 211 11.53 2.69 16.80
C ALA A 211 10.65 2.75 15.55
N ALA A 212 10.32 3.96 15.07
CA ALA A 212 9.56 4.20 13.84
C ALA A 212 10.30 3.69 12.59
N LEU A 213 11.62 3.89 12.55
CA LEU A 213 12.47 3.36 11.48
C LEU A 213 12.49 1.83 11.46
N ASN A 214 12.77 1.20 12.60
CA ASN A 214 12.81 -0.25 12.70
C ASN A 214 11.42 -0.89 12.51
N ALA A 215 10.33 -0.18 12.81
CA ALA A 215 8.97 -0.62 12.50
C ALA A 215 8.62 -0.49 11.00
N GLY A 216 9.50 0.09 10.18
CA GLY A 216 9.30 0.26 8.74
C GLY A 216 8.33 1.38 8.36
N LEU A 217 8.00 2.28 9.29
CA LEU A 217 6.95 3.29 9.10
C LEU A 217 7.35 4.42 8.17
N MET A 218 8.66 4.61 7.95
CA MET A 218 9.17 5.72 7.13
C MET A 218 9.26 5.37 5.65
N GLY A 219 9.41 4.09 5.29
CA GLY A 219 9.77 3.72 3.91
C GLY A 219 8.67 3.14 3.04
N TYR A 220 7.56 2.62 3.59
CA TYR A 220 6.56 1.92 2.78
C TYR A 220 5.85 2.82 1.75
N ASN A 221 5.55 4.06 2.13
CA ASN A 221 5.05 5.05 1.18
C ASN A 221 6.11 5.40 0.11
N GLY A 222 7.38 5.47 0.49
CA GLY A 222 8.51 5.66 -0.42
C GLY A 222 8.64 4.53 -1.44
N VAL A 223 8.51 3.27 -1.02
CA VAL A 223 8.51 2.09 -1.91
C VAL A 223 7.46 2.23 -3.01
N LEU A 224 6.21 2.58 -2.66
CA LEU A 224 5.15 2.75 -3.64
C LEU A 224 5.40 3.94 -4.57
N CYS A 225 5.89 5.07 -4.04
CA CYS A 225 6.26 6.24 -4.85
C CYS A 225 7.33 5.89 -5.90
N ALA A 226 8.38 5.20 -5.46
CA ALA A 226 9.50 4.84 -6.30
C ALA A 226 9.07 3.90 -7.43
N ILE A 227 8.25 2.89 -7.14
CA ILE A 227 7.73 1.98 -8.18
C ILE A 227 6.78 2.70 -9.14
N ALA A 228 5.93 3.60 -8.64
CA ALA A 228 4.91 4.27 -9.45
C ALA A 228 5.49 5.25 -10.47
N LEU A 229 6.59 5.93 -10.14
CA LEU A 229 7.18 6.99 -10.97
C LEU A 229 8.54 6.62 -11.57
N GLY A 230 9.19 5.59 -11.04
CA GLY A 230 10.48 5.14 -11.49
C GLY A 230 10.43 4.44 -12.85
N ASP A 231 11.32 4.82 -13.75
CA ASP A 231 11.51 4.17 -15.04
C ASP A 231 13.01 4.03 -15.39
N LYS A 232 13.34 3.65 -16.62
CA LYS A 232 14.73 3.47 -17.06
C LYS A 232 15.46 4.78 -17.36
N THR A 233 14.79 5.93 -17.24
CA THR A 233 15.34 7.24 -17.59
C THR A 233 15.86 7.95 -16.35
N TRP A 234 16.86 8.81 -16.54
CA TRP A 234 17.34 9.70 -15.46
C TRP A 234 16.22 10.57 -14.88
N ARG A 235 15.36 11.11 -15.75
CA ARG A 235 14.22 11.94 -15.34
C ARG A 235 13.25 11.16 -14.45
N GLY A 236 12.90 9.93 -14.81
CA GLY A 236 12.04 9.06 -13.97
C GLY A 236 12.68 8.79 -12.61
N GLY A 237 13.99 8.54 -12.57
CA GLY A 237 14.75 8.40 -11.33
C GLY A 237 14.66 9.62 -10.43
N VAL A 238 14.83 10.83 -10.98
CA VAL A 238 14.69 12.09 -10.24
C VAL A 238 13.27 12.24 -9.69
N TRP A 239 12.24 12.00 -10.49
CA TRP A 239 10.84 12.11 -10.04
C TRP A 239 10.48 11.08 -8.97
N ALA A 240 11.01 9.87 -9.07
CA ALA A 240 10.87 8.84 -8.03
C ALA A 240 11.49 9.31 -6.70
N VAL A 241 12.72 9.83 -6.72
CA VAL A 241 13.38 10.38 -5.53
C VAL A 241 12.57 11.51 -4.91
N VAL A 242 12.12 12.48 -5.72
CA VAL A 242 11.30 13.61 -5.24
C VAL A 242 10.02 13.09 -4.56
N ALA A 243 9.32 12.14 -5.17
CA ALA A 243 8.11 11.57 -4.60
C ALA A 243 8.38 10.79 -3.30
N VAL A 244 9.48 10.02 -3.23
CA VAL A 244 9.89 9.33 -2.01
C VAL A 244 10.09 10.33 -0.87
N LEU A 245 10.88 11.39 -1.09
CA LEU A 245 11.15 12.39 -0.05
C LEU A 245 9.87 13.12 0.37
N LEU A 246 9.01 13.53 -0.57
CA LEU A 246 7.71 14.12 -0.25
C LEU A 246 6.83 13.18 0.58
N SER A 247 6.82 11.89 0.26
CA SER A 247 6.02 10.91 1.00
C SER A 247 6.50 10.73 2.44
N VAL A 248 7.80 10.86 2.71
CA VAL A 248 8.33 10.86 4.09
C VAL A 248 7.86 12.09 4.85
N LEU A 249 7.88 13.28 4.24
CA LEU A 249 7.39 14.50 4.88
C LEU A 249 5.90 14.41 5.22
N PHE A 250 5.08 13.91 4.31
CA PHE A 250 3.65 13.68 4.57
C PHE A 250 3.41 12.58 5.60
N GLN A 251 4.25 11.55 5.65
CA GLN A 251 4.17 10.50 6.67
C GLN A 251 4.43 11.09 8.06
N ILE A 252 5.49 11.88 8.22
CA ILE A 252 5.86 12.52 9.49
C ILE A 252 4.73 13.46 9.93
N GLY A 253 4.30 14.38 9.07
CA GLY A 253 3.23 15.32 9.42
C GLY A 253 1.91 14.62 9.77
N GLY A 254 1.56 13.54 9.06
CA GLY A 254 0.38 12.74 9.40
C GLY A 254 0.49 12.04 10.76
N MET A 255 1.67 11.53 11.11
CA MET A 255 1.92 10.93 12.43
C MET A 255 1.87 11.97 13.55
N GLU A 256 2.43 13.16 13.34
CA GLU A 256 2.38 14.28 14.29
C GLU A 256 0.94 14.75 14.57
N TRP A 257 0.06 14.67 13.57
CA TRP A 257 -1.36 14.98 13.72
C TRP A 257 -2.21 13.81 14.26
N GLY A 258 -1.58 12.69 14.63
CA GLY A 258 -2.27 11.50 15.15
C GLY A 258 -3.13 10.78 14.10
N ILE A 259 -2.86 10.99 12.81
CA ILE A 259 -3.62 10.38 11.72
C ILE A 259 -3.04 8.99 11.43
N THR A 260 -3.91 7.99 11.33
CA THR A 260 -3.58 6.72 10.68
C THR A 260 -3.39 6.96 9.19
N THR A 261 -2.14 7.28 8.81
CA THR A 261 -1.75 7.73 7.46
C THR A 261 -2.05 6.73 6.36
N LEU A 262 -1.95 5.42 6.67
CA LEU A 262 -2.02 4.36 5.67
C LEU A 262 -1.09 4.71 4.49
N THR A 263 -1.49 4.43 3.26
CA THR A 263 -0.72 4.80 2.07
C THR A 263 -1.04 6.21 1.52
N ALA A 264 -1.69 7.09 2.30
CA ALA A 264 -2.07 8.43 1.83
C ALA A 264 -0.86 9.30 1.44
N PRO A 265 0.26 9.30 2.19
CA PRO A 265 1.47 10.02 1.80
C PRO A 265 1.98 9.65 0.41
N PHE A 266 1.92 8.35 0.05
CA PHE A 266 2.26 7.88 -1.29
C PHE A 266 1.34 8.48 -2.37
N VAL A 267 0.02 8.36 -2.18
CA VAL A 267 -0.96 8.81 -3.19
C VAL A 267 -0.81 10.30 -3.46
N VAL A 268 -0.72 11.11 -2.40
CA VAL A 268 -0.59 12.57 -2.50
C VAL A 268 0.73 12.95 -3.15
N ALA A 269 1.85 12.35 -2.75
CA ALA A 269 3.16 12.62 -3.35
C ALA A 269 3.17 12.31 -4.86
N VAL A 270 2.61 11.17 -5.28
CA VAL A 270 2.55 10.79 -6.69
C VAL A 270 1.62 11.71 -7.49
N TRP A 271 0.47 12.12 -6.94
CA TRP A 271 -0.40 13.10 -7.60
C TRP A 271 0.28 14.46 -7.81
N ILE A 272 0.97 14.98 -6.79
CA ILE A 272 1.72 16.23 -6.88
C ILE A 272 2.80 16.12 -7.96
N VAL A 273 3.64 15.08 -7.91
CA VAL A 273 4.73 14.91 -8.88
C VAL A 273 4.20 14.69 -10.29
N SER A 274 3.13 13.90 -10.47
CA SER A 274 2.49 13.72 -11.78
C SER A 274 1.91 15.04 -12.31
N GLY A 275 1.40 15.91 -11.43
CA GLY A 275 0.97 17.26 -11.78
C GLY A 275 2.13 18.13 -12.27
N LEU A 276 3.25 18.13 -11.55
CA LEU A 276 4.47 18.86 -11.92
C LEU A 276 5.04 18.39 -13.26
N GLN A 277 5.10 17.08 -13.50
CA GLN A 277 5.52 16.50 -14.78
C GLN A 277 4.67 16.99 -15.96
N LYS A 278 3.35 17.13 -15.77
CA LYS A 278 2.45 17.66 -16.80
C LYS A 278 2.73 19.14 -17.09
N LEU A 279 3.09 19.93 -16.08
CA LEU A 279 3.46 21.34 -16.25
C LEU A 279 4.81 21.49 -16.95
N ASP A 280 5.81 20.71 -16.54
CA ASP A 280 7.15 20.67 -17.16
C ASP A 280 7.07 20.36 -18.66
N LYS A 281 6.34 19.31 -19.04
CA LYS A 281 6.11 18.95 -20.45
C LYS A 281 5.49 20.11 -21.24
N LYS A 282 4.49 20.81 -20.69
CA LYS A 282 3.85 21.96 -21.37
C LYS A 282 4.81 23.14 -21.56
N SER A 283 5.73 23.36 -20.62
CA SER A 283 6.72 24.44 -20.73
C SER A 283 7.76 24.17 -21.81
N GLY A 284 8.16 22.90 -21.99
CA GLY A 284 9.10 22.49 -23.03
C GLY A 284 8.59 22.56 -24.47
N TYR A 285 7.27 22.71 -24.69
CA TYR A 285 6.68 22.97 -26.02
C TYR A 285 6.51 24.46 -26.34
N ARG A 286 6.74 25.35 -25.36
CA ARG A 286 6.57 26.81 -25.51
C ARG A 286 7.89 27.56 -25.75
N ASN A 287 9.01 26.85 -25.68
CA ASN A 287 10.36 27.34 -26.01
C ASN A 287 10.83 26.66 -27.29
#